data_AF-A0A357HFA7-F1
#
_entry.id   AF-A0A357HFA7-F1
#
_cell.length_a   1.000
_cell.length_b   1.000
_cell.length_c   1.000
_cell.angle_alpha   90.00
_cell.angle_beta   90.00
_cell.angle_gamma   90.00
#
_symmetry.space_group_name_H-M   'P 1'
#
loop_
_entity.id
_entity.type
_entity.pdbx_description
1 polymer ?
#
loop_
_entity_poly.entity_id
_entity_poly.type
_entity_poly.pdbx_seq_one_letter_code
_entity_poly.pdbx_strand_id
1 'polypeptide(L)'
;KTGTPPRLVAQSINWGKTNITLGDEKPTPFSYRTKEFNPPNVPCYTTQTNAACHNYIKKDLLLSPMFSGDVSGVGPRYCPSIEDKVHRFPNRDSHMLFLEPEWAGSNQIYTNGFSTSLPEKTQLGALRCLRGL
;
A
#
# COMPACT_ATOMS: atom_id res chain seq x y z
N LYS A 1 13.54 -2.85 -11.14
CA LYS A 1 13.41 -1.68 -10.22
C LYS A 1 12.39 -2.00 -9.14
N THR A 2 12.61 -1.55 -7.91
CA THR A 2 11.65 -1.68 -6.79
C THR A 2 11.04 -0.31 -6.53
N GLY A 3 9.72 -0.19 -6.63
CA GLY A 3 9.00 1.02 -6.24
C GLY A 3 8.76 1.05 -4.73
N THR A 4 8.50 2.22 -4.18
CA THR A 4 8.07 2.40 -2.79
C THR A 4 6.70 3.08 -2.79
N PRO A 5 5.80 2.77 -1.86
CA PRO A 5 4.53 3.47 -1.75
C PRO A 5 4.69 4.88 -1.17
N PRO A 6 3.74 5.79 -1.44
CA PRO A 6 3.64 7.04 -0.69
C PRO A 6 3.38 6.76 0.79
N ARG A 7 3.76 7.70 1.65
CA ARG A 7 3.43 7.65 3.08
C ARG A 7 2.33 8.65 3.39
N LEU A 8 1.40 8.22 4.24
CA LEU A 8 0.28 9.03 4.67
C LEU A 8 0.51 9.58 6.07
N VAL A 9 -0.14 10.69 6.37
CA VAL A 9 -0.17 11.25 7.72
C VAL A 9 -1.32 10.58 8.48
N ALA A 10 -1.04 9.99 9.64
CA ALA A 10 -2.02 9.25 10.43
C ALA A 10 -3.28 10.07 10.76
N GLN A 11 -3.12 11.38 10.96
CA GLN A 11 -4.20 12.31 11.28
C GLN A 11 -5.14 12.60 10.12
N SER A 12 -4.71 12.38 8.87
CA SER A 12 -5.56 12.58 7.69
C SER A 12 -6.44 11.37 7.38
N ILE A 13 -6.31 10.27 8.13
CA ILE A 13 -7.00 9.01 7.88
C ILE A 13 -8.24 8.92 8.78
N ASN A 14 -9.38 8.61 8.18
CA ASN A 14 -10.59 8.28 8.91
C ASN A 14 -10.59 6.78 9.28
N TRP A 15 -9.98 6.46 10.41
CA TRP A 15 -9.84 5.10 10.93
C TRP A 15 -11.16 4.36 11.10
N GLY A 16 -12.26 5.05 11.43
CA GLY A 16 -13.59 4.46 11.56
C GLY A 16 -14.18 3.91 10.25
N LYS A 17 -13.57 4.24 9.11
CA LYS A 17 -13.93 3.71 7.79
C LYS A 17 -13.01 2.60 7.31
N THR A 18 -11.96 2.27 8.06
CA THR A 18 -10.99 1.20 7.79
C THR A 18 -11.28 -0.02 8.67
N ASN A 19 -10.70 -1.18 8.34
CA ASN A 19 -10.83 -2.36 9.19
C ASN A 19 -9.53 -2.59 9.96
N ILE A 20 -9.64 -2.85 11.26
CA ILE A 20 -8.49 -3.13 12.14
C ILE A 20 -7.97 -4.55 11.87
N THR A 21 -6.66 -4.72 11.91
CA THR A 21 -5.96 -6.01 11.87
C THR A 21 -4.90 -6.03 12.97
N LEU A 22 -5.10 -6.91 13.95
CA LEU A 22 -4.17 -7.12 15.06
C LEU A 22 -3.23 -8.28 14.73
N GLY A 23 -2.05 -8.29 15.35
CA GLY A 23 -1.19 -9.45 15.37
C GLY A 23 -1.72 -10.54 16.30
N ASP A 24 -1.02 -11.67 16.35
CA ASP A 24 -1.40 -12.81 17.19
C ASP A 24 -1.45 -12.44 18.67
N GLU A 25 -2.43 -13.00 19.40
CA GLU A 25 -2.56 -12.79 20.85
C GLU A 25 -1.36 -13.33 21.64
N LYS A 26 -0.72 -14.39 21.14
CA LYS A 26 0.47 -15.01 21.72
C LYS A 26 1.58 -15.04 20.67
N PRO A 27 2.30 -13.92 20.48
CA PRO A 27 3.29 -13.82 19.42
C PRO A 27 4.49 -14.69 19.76
N THR A 28 5.06 -15.37 18.75
CA THR A 28 6.25 -16.22 18.93
C THR A 28 7.49 -15.43 18.52
N PRO A 29 8.56 -15.41 19.33
CA PRO A 29 9.79 -14.74 18.95
C PRO A 29 10.41 -15.41 17.74
N PHE A 30 10.95 -14.60 16.83
CA PHE A 30 11.64 -15.13 15.65
C PHE A 30 12.95 -15.88 15.99
N SER A 31 13.61 -15.49 17.09
CA SER A 31 14.87 -16.11 17.54
C SER A 31 14.63 -17.13 18.65
N TYR A 32 15.20 -18.33 18.49
CA TYR A 32 15.22 -19.40 19.50
C TYR A 32 15.88 -19.00 20.84
N ARG A 33 16.66 -17.91 20.87
CA ARG A 33 17.36 -17.46 22.08
C ARG A 33 16.50 -16.53 22.95
N THR A 34 15.39 -16.02 22.41
CA THR A 34 14.51 -15.09 23.11
C THR A 34 13.65 -15.86 24.11
N LYS A 35 13.80 -15.56 25.40
CA LYS A 35 13.05 -16.24 26.46
C LYS A 35 11.75 -15.54 26.81
N GLU A 36 11.78 -14.21 26.86
CA GLU A 36 10.62 -13.37 27.17
C GLU A 36 10.30 -12.53 25.93
N PHE A 37 9.09 -12.69 25.40
CA PHE A 37 8.64 -11.98 24.21
C PHE A 37 7.20 -11.50 24.42
N ASN A 38 7.04 -10.22 24.68
CA ASN A 38 5.75 -9.57 24.87
C ASN A 38 5.75 -8.18 24.21
N PRO A 39 5.86 -8.11 22.87
CA PRO A 39 5.82 -6.84 22.16
C PRO A 39 4.42 -6.22 22.21
N PRO A 40 4.29 -4.88 22.10
CA PRO A 40 3.00 -4.24 21.95
C PRO A 40 2.33 -4.68 20.64
N ASN A 41 1.04 -5.02 20.70
CA ASN A 41 0.24 -5.36 19.52
C ASN A 41 -0.36 -4.08 18.93
N VAL A 42 0.46 -3.33 18.20
CA VAL A 42 0.04 -2.11 17.52
C VAL A 42 -0.82 -2.50 16.31
N PRO A 43 -2.06 -2.00 16.18
CA PRO A 43 -2.94 -2.38 15.08
C PRO A 43 -2.42 -1.87 13.74
N CYS A 44 -2.49 -2.73 12.73
CA CYS A 44 -2.52 -2.32 11.34
C CYS A 44 -3.96 -2.13 10.89
N TYR A 45 -4.17 -1.48 9.75
CA TYR A 45 -5.50 -1.27 9.20
C TYR A 45 -5.54 -1.70 7.74
N THR A 46 -6.72 -2.04 7.24
CA THR A 46 -6.92 -2.35 5.83
C THR A 46 -7.95 -1.43 5.19
N THR A 47 -7.66 -1.08 3.94
CA THR A 47 -8.59 -0.42 3.02
C THR A 47 -8.53 -1.12 1.65
N GLN A 48 -9.39 -0.70 0.73
CA GLN A 48 -9.53 -1.33 -0.59
C GLN A 48 -9.53 -0.29 -1.70
N THR A 49 -8.86 -0.62 -2.80
CA THR A 49 -8.98 0.13 -4.05
C THR A 49 -10.36 -0.06 -4.67
N ASN A 50 -10.73 0.87 -5.54
CA ASN A 50 -12.02 0.87 -6.23
C ASN A 50 -11.85 1.35 -7.67
N ALA A 51 -12.94 1.29 -8.44
CA ALA A 51 -12.96 1.71 -9.83
C ALA A 51 -12.48 3.15 -10.04
N ALA A 52 -12.80 4.08 -9.13
CA ALA A 52 -12.34 5.47 -9.22
C ALA A 52 -10.81 5.56 -9.11
N CYS A 53 -10.20 4.89 -8.13
CA CYS A 53 -8.76 4.77 -7.99
C CYS A 53 -8.12 4.16 -9.25
N HIS A 54 -8.71 3.10 -9.81
CA HIS A 54 -8.18 2.46 -11.02
C HIS A 54 -8.25 3.38 -12.23
N ASN A 55 -9.30 4.22 -12.34
CA ASN A 55 -9.43 5.18 -13.42
C ASN A 55 -8.35 6.27 -13.36
N TYR A 56 -8.00 6.76 -12.17
CA TYR A 56 -6.85 7.67 -12.00
C TYR A 56 -5.55 7.03 -12.48
N ILE A 57 -5.29 5.79 -12.08
CA ILE A 57 -4.09 5.04 -12.46
C ILE A 57 -4.05 4.77 -13.97
N LYS A 58 -5.16 4.35 -14.57
CA LYS A 58 -5.26 4.03 -16.01
C LYS A 58 -5.05 5.26 -16.88
N LYS A 59 -5.54 6.43 -16.45
CA LYS A 59 -5.42 7.69 -17.19
C LYS A 59 -3.97 8.10 -17.43
N ASP A 60 -3.12 7.91 -16.42
CA ASP A 60 -1.73 8.37 -16.43
C ASP A 60 -0.74 7.19 -16.54
N LEU A 61 -1.21 6.02 -16.99
CA LEU A 61 -0.42 4.80 -17.02
C LEU A 61 0.85 4.94 -17.88
N LEU A 62 0.77 5.68 -19.00
CA LEU A 62 1.89 5.98 -19.89
C LEU A 62 2.92 6.94 -19.29
N LEU A 63 2.58 7.65 -18.21
CA LEU A 63 3.52 8.53 -17.49
C LEU A 63 4.39 7.75 -16.49
N SER A 64 4.06 6.49 -16.21
CA SER A 64 4.94 5.62 -15.43
C SER A 64 6.16 5.24 -16.27
N PRO A 65 7.40 5.41 -15.75
CA PRO A 65 8.61 4.95 -16.41
C PRO A 65 8.63 3.45 -16.72
N MET A 66 7.77 2.67 -16.04
CA MET A 66 7.58 1.24 -16.29
C MET A 66 6.85 0.97 -17.61
N PHE A 67 6.03 1.91 -18.06
CA PHE A 67 5.18 1.78 -19.25
C PHE A 67 5.55 2.78 -20.37
N SER A 68 6.26 3.87 -20.08
CA SER A 68 6.70 4.87 -21.06
C SER A 68 7.81 4.39 -22.01
N GLY A 69 8.46 3.26 -21.69
CA GLY A 69 9.60 2.75 -22.46
C GLY A 69 10.95 3.38 -22.09
N ASP A 70 10.98 4.35 -21.17
CA ASP A 70 12.23 4.98 -20.69
C ASP A 70 13.11 4.05 -19.84
N VAL A 71 12.62 2.86 -19.50
CA VAL A 71 13.32 1.88 -18.67
C VAL A 71 13.33 0.52 -19.35
N SER A 72 14.52 0.09 -19.78
CA SER A 72 14.79 -1.27 -20.27
C SER A 72 14.93 -2.25 -19.11
N GLY A 73 13.82 -2.57 -18.43
CA GLY A 73 13.85 -3.55 -17.34
C GLY A 73 12.47 -4.03 -16.93
N VAL A 74 12.24 -5.35 -17.03
CA VAL A 74 11.02 -5.98 -16.55
C VAL A 74 10.90 -5.77 -15.03
N GLY A 75 9.74 -5.29 -14.59
CA GLY A 75 9.45 -5.11 -13.16
C GLY A 75 9.52 -6.42 -12.37
N PRO A 76 9.56 -6.36 -11.02
CA PRO A 76 9.55 -7.55 -10.19
C PRO A 76 8.36 -8.44 -10.54
N ARG A 77 8.62 -9.71 -10.85
CA ARG A 77 7.57 -10.65 -11.32
C ARG A 77 6.45 -10.86 -10.30
N TYR A 78 6.79 -10.77 -9.01
CA TYR A 78 5.95 -11.16 -7.87
C TYR A 78 5.42 -10.00 -7.03
N CYS A 79 6.07 -8.83 -7.10
CA CYS A 79 5.64 -7.64 -6.36
C CYS A 79 5.47 -6.45 -7.33
N PRO A 80 4.46 -6.52 -8.21
CA PRO A 80 4.18 -5.46 -9.17
C PRO A 80 3.72 -4.18 -8.47
N SER A 81 4.05 -3.04 -9.07
CA SER A 81 3.49 -1.74 -8.67
C SER A 81 1.97 -1.74 -8.85
N ILE A 82 1.26 -0.81 -8.21
CA ILE A 82 -0.19 -0.74 -8.31
C ILE A 82 -0.66 -0.52 -9.75
N GLU A 83 0.08 0.28 -10.54
CA GLU A 83 -0.19 0.44 -11.96
C GLU A 83 -0.07 -0.88 -12.75
N ASP A 84 0.92 -1.71 -12.43
CA ASP A 84 1.11 -3.01 -13.07
C ASP A 84 0.08 -4.05 -12.58
N LYS A 85 -0.33 -4.01 -11.30
CA LYS A 85 -1.45 -4.82 -10.79
C LYS A 85 -2.76 -4.50 -11.52
N VAL A 86 -3.10 -3.22 -11.64
CA VAL A 86 -4.32 -2.75 -12.32
C VAL A 86 -4.28 -3.09 -13.81
N HIS A 87 -3.12 -3.02 -14.45
CA HIS A 87 -2.96 -3.37 -15.86
C HIS A 87 -3.06 -4.89 -16.11
N ARG A 88 -2.36 -5.72 -15.32
CA ARG A 88 -2.33 -7.19 -15.50
C ARG A 88 -3.59 -7.90 -15.03
N PHE A 89 -4.28 -7.35 -14.03
CA PHE A 89 -5.49 -7.95 -13.46
C PHE A 89 -6.71 -7.05 -13.68
N PRO A 90 -7.11 -6.80 -14.95
CA PRO A 90 -8.20 -5.87 -15.26
C PRO A 90 -9.57 -6.36 -14.77
N ASN A 91 -9.72 -7.67 -14.55
CA ASN A 91 -10.95 -8.29 -14.03
C ASN A 91 -11.07 -8.22 -12.50
N ARG A 92 -10.08 -7.64 -11.79
CA ARG A 92 -10.19 -7.40 -10.35
C ARG A 92 -10.64 -5.97 -10.08
N ASP A 93 -11.85 -5.84 -9.56
CA ASP A 93 -12.45 -4.54 -9.23
C ASP A 93 -11.81 -3.86 -7.99
N SER A 94 -11.10 -4.63 -7.18
CA SER A 94 -10.48 -4.17 -5.94
C SER A 94 -9.19 -4.92 -5.60
N HIS A 95 -8.30 -4.20 -4.93
CA HIS A 95 -7.06 -4.67 -4.32
C HIS A 95 -7.02 -4.17 -2.87
N MET A 96 -6.75 -5.09 -1.94
CA MET A 96 -6.57 -4.75 -0.53
C MET A 96 -5.22 -4.05 -0.33
N LEU A 97 -5.24 -3.01 0.50
CA LEU A 97 -4.08 -2.25 0.94
C LEU A 97 -3.99 -2.34 2.46
N PHE A 98 -2.76 -2.48 2.97
CA PHE A 98 -2.47 -2.40 4.39
C PHE A 98 -1.93 -1.00 4.71
N LEU A 99 -2.42 -0.44 5.80
CA LEU A 99 -2.01 0.82 6.40
C LEU A 99 -1.23 0.45 7.66
N GLU A 100 0.08 0.52 7.56
CA GLU A 100 1.01 0.03 8.58
C GLU A 100 1.71 1.23 9.23
N PRO A 101 1.60 1.42 10.56
CA PRO A 101 2.44 2.37 11.27
C PRO A 101 3.91 1.99 11.10
N GLU A 102 4.76 2.91 10.63
CA GLU A 102 6.18 2.57 10.37
C GLU A 102 6.96 2.23 11.66
N TRP A 103 6.51 2.73 12.81
CA TRP A 103 7.01 2.38 14.14
C TRP A 103 5.95 2.67 15.20
N ALA A 104 6.18 2.24 16.44
CA ALA A 104 5.27 2.48 17.56
C ALA A 104 5.08 3.99 17.82
N GLY A 105 3.83 4.47 17.75
CA GLY A 105 3.50 5.89 17.90
C GLY A 105 3.81 6.76 16.67
N SER A 106 4.10 6.17 15.51
CA SER A 106 4.37 6.92 14.29
C SER A 106 3.15 7.67 13.77
N ASN A 107 3.36 8.92 13.35
CA ASN A 107 2.40 9.66 12.53
C ASN A 107 2.51 9.31 11.03
N GLN A 108 3.51 8.52 10.64
CA GLN A 108 3.76 8.11 9.26
C GLN A 108 3.21 6.70 9.03
N ILE A 109 2.31 6.60 8.06
CA ILE A 109 1.62 5.36 7.71
C ILE A 109 2.09 4.89 6.34
N TYR A 110 2.64 3.69 6.30
CA TYR A 110 3.08 3.02 5.08
C TYR A 110 1.88 2.34 4.41
N THR A 111 1.62 2.66 3.14
CA THR A 111 0.51 2.08 2.37
C THR A 111 0.97 0.86 1.59
N ASN A 112 1.15 -0.25 2.29
CA ASN A 112 1.56 -1.51 1.70
C ASN A 112 0.55 -1.98 0.63
N GLY A 113 1.08 -2.39 -0.52
CA GLY A 113 0.29 -2.73 -1.71
C GLY A 113 0.12 -1.61 -2.74
N PHE A 114 0.43 -0.36 -2.39
CA PHE A 114 0.32 0.83 -3.27
C PHE A 114 1.69 1.34 -3.76
N SER A 115 2.65 0.44 -4.00
CA SER A 115 3.94 0.83 -4.59
C SER A 115 3.72 1.39 -5.99
N THR A 116 4.29 2.55 -6.31
CA THR A 116 4.03 3.22 -7.59
C THR A 116 5.19 4.10 -8.04
N SER A 117 5.22 4.36 -9.35
CA SER A 117 6.13 5.29 -10.01
C SER A 117 5.39 6.44 -10.74
N LEU A 118 4.07 6.53 -10.53
CA LEU A 118 3.23 7.55 -11.15
C LEU A 118 3.52 8.95 -10.62
N PRO A 119 3.17 10.02 -11.35
CA PRO A 119 3.29 11.39 -10.87
C PRO A 119 2.51 11.63 -9.58
N GLU A 120 3.03 12.49 -8.71
CA GLU A 120 2.43 12.82 -7.39
C GLU A 120 0.94 13.17 -7.48
N LYS A 121 0.54 13.96 -8.48
CA LYS A 121 -0.86 14.35 -8.70
C LYS A 121 -1.78 13.14 -8.89
N THR A 122 -1.32 12.14 -9.64
CA THR A 122 -2.05 10.89 -9.88
C THR A 122 -2.11 10.06 -8.61
N GLN A 123 -1.01 9.96 -7.87
CA GLN A 123 -0.96 9.25 -6.58
C GLN A 123 -1.98 9.84 -5.61
N LEU A 124 -1.98 11.17 -5.44
CA LEU A 124 -2.89 11.87 -4.53
C LEU A 124 -4.36 11.71 -4.93
N GLY A 125 -4.67 11.82 -6.23
CA GLY A 125 -6.03 11.61 -6.75
C GLY A 125 -6.52 10.18 -6.51
N ALA A 126 -5.66 9.19 -6.77
CA ALA A 126 -5.98 7.77 -6.56
C ALA A 126 -6.19 7.45 -5.06
N LEU A 127 -5.32 7.94 -4.18
CA LEU A 127 -5.40 7.70 -2.74
C LEU A 127 -6.66 8.31 -2.11
N ARG A 128 -7.02 9.54 -2.47
CA ARG A 128 -8.23 10.24 -1.97
C ARG A 128 -9.56 9.60 -2.40
N CYS A 129 -9.52 8.68 -3.36
CA CYS A 129 -10.70 7.90 -3.74
C CYS A 129 -10.94 6.70 -2.82
N LEU A 130 -9.93 6.31 -2.02
CA LEU A 130 -10.00 5.13 -1.17
C LEU A 130 -10.85 5.40 0.06
N ARG A 131 -11.58 4.38 0.51
CA ARG A 131 -12.41 4.51 1.69
C ARG A 131 -11.52 4.77 2.91
N GLY A 132 -11.75 5.92 3.55
CA GLY A 132 -11.06 6.32 4.78
C GLY A 132 -9.80 7.16 4.57
N LEU A 133 -9.37 7.37 3.33
CA LEU A 133 -8.22 8.20 2.96
C LEU A 133 -8.66 9.51 2.28
#